data_AF-A0A417XWP6-F1
#
_entry.id   AF-A0A417XWP6-F1
#
_cell.length_a   1.000
_cell.length_b   1.000
_cell.length_c   1.000
_cell.angle_alpha   90.00
_cell.angle_beta   90.00
_cell.angle_gamma   90.00
#
_symmetry.space_group_name_H-M   'P 1'
#
loop_
_entity.id
_entity.type
_entity.pdbx_description
1 polymer ?
#
loop_
_entity_poly.entity_id
_entity_poly.type
_entity_poly.pdbx_seq_one_letter_code
_entity_poly.pdbx_strand_id
1 'polypeptide(L)'
;MVLVDGLTREQLLAIVGDARMATDAPLDLEGHGSSGVAVLSLALHQRRLGLELAHVACIDARGEEDPVSGRPLVVPTPPRAPTAITFVAGRDDASVAWTTETAAAFRSAGWAVTSLG
;
A
#
# COMPACT_ATOMS: atom_id res chain seq x y z
N MET A 1 -2.29 -9.71 6.36
CA MET A 1 -3.43 -10.22 5.57
C MET A 1 -3.16 -9.94 4.10
N VAL A 2 -3.72 -10.75 3.19
CA VAL A 2 -3.48 -10.61 1.74
C VAL A 2 -4.73 -10.05 1.05
N LEU A 3 -4.55 -9.02 0.22
CA LEU A 3 -5.56 -8.39 -0.62
C LEU A 3 -5.23 -8.73 -2.08
N VAL A 4 -6.10 -9.54 -2.68
CA VAL A 4 -5.97 -9.96 -4.08
C VAL A 4 -6.18 -8.80 -5.03
N ASP A 5 -5.69 -8.92 -6.26
CA ASP A 5 -5.90 -7.92 -7.30
C ASP A 5 -7.38 -7.78 -7.68
N GLY A 6 -7.78 -6.59 -8.13
CA GLY A 6 -9.09 -6.28 -8.69
C GLY A 6 -10.20 -5.98 -7.66
N LEU A 7 -9.86 -5.80 -6.39
CA LEU A 7 -10.85 -5.45 -5.37
C LEU A 7 -11.36 -4.02 -5.57
N THR A 8 -12.68 -3.83 -5.45
CA THR A 8 -13.27 -2.50 -5.45
C THR A 8 -12.93 -1.73 -4.17
N ARG A 9 -13.08 -0.41 -4.21
CA ARG A 9 -12.93 0.45 -3.02
C ARG A 9 -13.75 -0.06 -1.83
N GLU A 10 -15.00 -0.44 -2.08
CA GLU A 10 -15.91 -0.91 -1.03
C GLU A 10 -15.41 -2.22 -0.42
N GLN A 11 -14.99 -3.17 -1.25
CA GLN A 11 -14.44 -4.46 -0.79
C GLN A 11 -13.16 -4.26 0.02
N LEU A 12 -12.24 -3.42 -0.45
CA LEU A 12 -11.00 -3.09 0.26
C LEU A 12 -11.29 -2.52 1.65
N LEU A 13 -12.17 -1.52 1.73
CA LEU A 13 -12.50 -0.87 3.00
C LEU A 13 -13.28 -1.79 3.94
N ALA A 14 -14.14 -2.67 3.42
CA ALA A 14 -14.83 -3.66 4.23
C ALA A 14 -13.84 -4.68 4.83
N ILE A 15 -12.99 -5.29 4.00
CA ILE A 15 -12.01 -6.29 4.45
C ILE A 15 -11.05 -5.71 5.49
N VAL A 16 -10.50 -4.52 5.22
CA VAL A 16 -9.57 -3.85 6.14
C VAL A 16 -10.28 -3.39 7.40
N GLY A 17 -11.53 -2.93 7.27
CA GLY A 17 -12.37 -2.55 8.40
C GLY A 17 -12.66 -3.71 9.34
N ASP A 18 -13.05 -4.87 8.79
CA ASP A 18 -13.31 -6.08 9.55
C ASP A 18 -12.05 -6.57 10.27
N ALA A 19 -10.91 -6.56 9.58
CA ALA A 19 -9.65 -6.97 10.17
C ALA A 19 -9.19 -6.03 11.29
N ARG A 20 -9.36 -4.70 11.13
CA ARG A 20 -9.13 -3.73 12.20
C ARG A 20 -10.01 -4.00 13.42
N MET A 21 -11.26 -4.40 13.22
CA MET A 21 -12.17 -4.71 14.35
C MET A 21 -11.84 -6.05 15.02
N ALA A 22 -11.13 -6.94 14.34
CA ALA A 22 -10.76 -8.26 14.85
C ALA A 22 -9.50 -8.25 15.74
N THR A 23 -8.74 -7.16 15.77
CA THR A 23 -7.50 -7.07 16.56
C THR A 23 -7.20 -5.64 17.01
N ASP A 24 -6.62 -5.51 18.21
CA ASP A 24 -6.05 -4.26 18.70
C ASP A 24 -4.57 -4.08 18.26
N ALA A 25 -3.99 -5.06 17.57
CA ALA A 25 -2.62 -4.99 17.07
C ALA A 25 -2.57 -4.20 15.73
N PRO A 26 -1.45 -3.49 15.45
CA PRO A 26 -1.24 -2.90 14.13
C PRO A 26 -1.34 -3.96 13.02
N LEU A 27 -1.93 -3.59 11.88
CA LEU A 27 -2.14 -4.51 10.77
C LEU A 27 -0.89 -4.58 9.88
N ASP A 28 -0.66 -5.78 9.35
CA ASP A 28 0.24 -6.04 8.23
C ASP A 28 -0.61 -6.35 6.99
N LEU A 29 -0.42 -5.59 5.91
CA LEU A 29 -1.21 -5.74 4.67
C LEU A 29 -0.31 -6.09 3.49
N GLU A 30 -0.69 -7.09 2.70
CA GLU A 30 -0.05 -7.42 1.44
C GLU A 30 -1.05 -7.22 0.33
N GLY A 31 -0.72 -6.43 -0.70
CA GLY A 31 -1.60 -6.14 -1.82
C GLY A 31 -0.96 -6.51 -3.14
N HIS A 32 -1.70 -7.23 -3.99
CA HIS A 32 -1.29 -7.60 -5.34
C HIS A 32 -1.94 -6.71 -6.40
N GLY A 33 -1.19 -6.30 -7.43
CA GLY A 33 -1.71 -5.48 -8.54
C GLY A 33 -2.30 -4.15 -8.06
N SER A 34 -3.54 -3.87 -8.43
CA SER A 34 -4.34 -2.72 -7.95
C SER A 34 -4.40 -2.64 -6.43
N SER A 35 -4.53 -3.78 -5.74
CA SER A 35 -4.53 -3.83 -4.28
C SER A 35 -3.16 -3.50 -3.69
N GLY A 36 -2.08 -3.70 -4.44
CA GLY A 36 -0.75 -3.21 -4.10
C GLY A 36 -0.70 -1.69 -4.03
N VAL A 37 -1.34 -1.00 -4.97
CA VAL A 37 -1.50 0.47 -4.92
C VAL A 37 -2.40 0.87 -3.73
N ALA A 38 -3.47 0.12 -3.50
CA ALA A 38 -4.41 0.39 -2.42
C ALA A 38 -3.75 0.34 -1.04
N VAL A 39 -2.90 -0.67 -0.74
CA VAL A 39 -2.24 -0.76 0.58
C VAL A 39 -1.30 0.41 0.83
N LEU A 40 -0.65 0.95 -0.21
CA LEU A 40 0.11 2.19 -0.09
C LEU A 40 -0.81 3.35 0.27
N SER A 41 -1.93 3.52 -0.44
CA SER A 41 -2.91 4.57 -0.14
C SER A 41 -3.48 4.48 1.28
N LEU A 42 -3.76 3.25 1.76
CA LEU A 42 -4.16 3.02 3.14
C LEU A 42 -3.07 3.46 4.12
N ALA A 43 -1.79 3.17 3.84
CA ALA A 43 -0.66 3.65 4.64
C ALA A 43 -0.55 5.18 4.67
N LEU A 44 -0.73 5.84 3.53
CA LEU A 44 -0.74 7.30 3.42
C LEU A 44 -1.89 7.94 4.21
N HIS A 45 -3.02 7.24 4.28
CA HIS A 45 -4.26 7.74 4.88
C HIS A 45 -4.60 7.11 6.23
N GLN A 46 -3.68 6.34 6.82
CA GLN A 46 -3.96 5.52 8.00
C GLN A 46 -4.58 6.31 9.15
N ARG A 47 -4.06 7.52 9.42
CA ARG A 47 -4.61 8.40 10.46
C ARG A 47 -6.06 8.81 10.18
N ARG A 48 -6.37 9.19 8.94
CA ARG A 48 -7.73 9.59 8.54
C ARG A 48 -8.70 8.41 8.62
N LEU A 49 -8.20 7.21 8.35
CA LEU A 49 -8.98 5.97 8.34
C LEU A 49 -9.03 5.27 9.70
N GLY A 50 -8.33 5.80 10.71
CA GLY A 50 -8.23 5.16 12.03
C GLY A 50 -7.53 3.79 11.99
N LEU A 51 -6.58 3.62 11.06
CA LEU A 51 -5.76 2.43 10.92
C LEU A 51 -4.44 2.61 11.66
N GLU A 52 -4.02 1.56 12.34
CA GLU A 52 -2.64 1.39 12.80
C GLU A 52 -2.01 0.32 11.92
N LEU A 53 -0.97 0.68 11.16
CA LEU A 53 -0.32 -0.22 10.21
C LEU A 53 1.15 -0.37 10.59
N ALA A 54 1.57 -1.61 10.88
CA ALA A 54 2.97 -1.92 11.11
C ALA A 54 3.72 -2.02 9.76
N HIS A 55 3.11 -2.71 8.79
CA HIS A 55 3.73 -2.93 7.48
C HIS A 55 2.71 -2.98 6.34
N VAL A 56 3.15 -2.56 5.15
CA VAL A 56 2.45 -2.84 3.90
C VAL A 56 3.41 -3.38 2.83
N ALA A 57 2.99 -4.43 2.10
CA ALA A 57 3.68 -4.94 0.92
C ALA A 57 2.89 -4.60 -0.35
N CYS A 58 3.50 -3.82 -1.24
CA CYS A 58 3.00 -3.53 -2.58
C CYS A 58 3.67 -4.51 -3.57
N ILE A 59 2.88 -5.40 -4.15
CA ILE A 59 3.38 -6.50 -4.99
C ILE A 59 2.77 -6.42 -6.38
N ASP A 60 3.60 -6.49 -7.42
CA ASP A 60 3.18 -6.56 -8.83
C ASP A 60 2.24 -5.42 -9.29
N ALA A 61 2.41 -4.22 -8.74
CA ALA A 61 1.62 -3.05 -9.13
C ALA A 61 2.17 -2.38 -10.41
N ARG A 62 1.30 -1.72 -11.19
CA ARG A 62 1.60 -1.19 -12.54
C ARG A 62 1.19 0.28 -12.77
N GLY A 63 1.11 1.09 -11.72
CA GLY A 63 0.79 2.51 -11.84
C GLY A 63 -0.66 2.84 -12.16
N GLU A 64 -1.54 1.99 -11.64
CA GLU A 64 -2.98 2.13 -11.74
C GLU A 64 -3.49 3.28 -10.86
N GLU A 65 -4.71 3.74 -11.14
CA GLU A 65 -5.44 4.62 -10.23
C GLU A 65 -5.55 3.95 -8.86
N ASP A 66 -5.31 4.70 -7.79
CA ASP A 66 -5.47 4.19 -6.44
C ASP A 66 -6.94 3.80 -6.21
N PRO A 67 -7.25 2.51 -5.95
CA PRO A 67 -8.63 2.07 -5.74
C PRO A 67 -9.29 2.73 -4.52
N VAL A 68 -8.53 3.25 -3.57
CA VAL A 68 -9.05 3.90 -2.35
C VAL A 68 -9.49 5.33 -2.61
N SER A 69 -8.77 6.09 -3.46
CA SER A 69 -9.04 7.51 -3.72
C SER A 69 -9.58 7.83 -5.11
N GLY A 70 -9.43 6.91 -6.08
CA GLY A 70 -9.76 7.12 -7.49
C GLY A 70 -8.86 8.14 -8.18
N ARG A 71 -7.63 8.32 -7.68
CA ARG A 71 -6.63 9.27 -8.21
C ARG A 71 -5.26 8.61 -8.27
N PRO A 72 -4.31 9.14 -9.06
CA PRO A 72 -2.93 8.69 -8.99
C PRO A 72 -2.38 8.81 -7.56
N LEU A 73 -1.59 7.82 -7.14
CA LEU A 73 -0.95 7.82 -5.84
C LEU A 73 0.02 9.00 -5.75
N VAL A 74 -0.20 9.89 -4.78
CA VAL A 74 0.72 10.99 -4.45
C VAL A 74 1.41 10.63 -3.16
N VAL A 75 2.75 10.72 -3.11
CA VAL A 75 3.55 10.32 -1.95
C VAL A 75 3.76 11.50 -1.00
N PRO A 76 3.02 11.62 0.12
CA PRO A 76 3.30 12.59 1.17
C PRO A 76 4.42 12.11 2.10
N THR A 77 4.77 12.98 3.04
CA THR A 77 5.63 12.67 4.20
C THR A 77 5.03 11.54 5.04
N PRO A 78 5.85 10.64 5.62
CA PRO A 78 5.39 9.59 6.50
C PRO A 78 4.56 10.09 7.68
N PRO A 79 3.60 9.28 8.18
CA PRO A 79 2.96 9.53 9.45
C PRO A 79 3.96 9.42 10.61
N ARG A 80 3.59 9.97 11.77
CA ARG A 80 4.44 9.90 12.98
C ARG A 80 4.62 8.48 13.49
N ALA A 81 3.57 7.66 13.41
CA ALA A 81 3.69 6.23 13.65
C ALA A 81 4.36 5.62 12.42
N PRO A 82 5.55 5.01 12.55
CA PRO A 82 6.26 4.47 11.42
C PRO A 82 5.52 3.26 10.86
N THR A 83 5.32 3.24 9.55
CA THR A 83 4.86 2.06 8.79
C THR A 83 5.98 1.65 7.85
N ALA A 84 6.41 0.40 7.94
CA ALA A 84 7.37 -0.16 7.02
C ALA A 84 6.69 -0.50 5.68
N ILE A 85 7.38 -0.29 4.57
CA ILE A 85 6.87 -0.58 3.24
C ILE A 85 7.79 -1.55 2.54
N THR A 86 7.23 -2.60 1.95
CA THR A 86 7.95 -3.47 1.02
C THR A 86 7.37 -3.33 -0.37
N PHE A 87 8.24 -3.18 -1.36
CA PHE A 87 7.90 -3.17 -2.76
C PHE A 87 8.45 -4.44 -3.41
N VAL A 88 7.61 -5.19 -4.11
CA VAL A 88 7.98 -6.39 -4.85
C VAL A 88 7.54 -6.22 -6.29
N ALA A 89 8.51 -6.13 -7.21
CA ALA A 89 8.19 -5.94 -8.62
C ALA A 89 7.59 -7.21 -9.23
N GLY A 90 6.72 -7.01 -10.21
CA GLY A 90 6.31 -8.03 -11.15
C GLY A 90 7.41 -8.46 -12.10
N ARG A 91 7.07 -9.37 -13.03
CA ARG A 91 8.01 -9.84 -14.07
C ARG A 91 8.04 -8.95 -15.31
N ASP A 92 7.01 -8.16 -15.54
CA ASP A 92 6.92 -7.29 -16.70
C ASP A 92 7.56 -5.92 -16.44
N ASP A 93 8.03 -5.28 -17.51
CA ASP A 93 8.74 -4.01 -17.45
C ASP A 93 7.89 -2.88 -16.85
N ALA A 94 6.56 -2.93 -17.03
CA ALA A 94 5.65 -1.92 -16.48
C ALA A 94 5.62 -1.99 -14.95
N SER A 95 5.52 -3.19 -14.38
CA SER A 95 5.56 -3.36 -12.93
C SER A 95 6.94 -3.05 -12.37
N VAL A 96 8.01 -3.47 -13.03
CA VAL A 96 9.40 -3.17 -12.61
C VAL A 96 9.64 -1.66 -12.58
N ALA A 97 9.29 -0.95 -13.64
CA ALA A 97 9.46 0.50 -13.74
C ALA A 97 8.65 1.21 -12.65
N TRP A 98 7.35 0.92 -12.55
CA TRP A 98 6.47 1.59 -11.59
C TRP A 98 6.90 1.34 -10.14
N THR A 99 7.21 0.09 -9.81
CA THR A 99 7.66 -0.31 -8.46
C THR A 99 8.95 0.40 -8.09
N THR A 100 9.90 0.49 -9.03
CA THR A 100 11.19 1.16 -8.83
C THR A 100 11.02 2.65 -8.58
N GLU A 101 10.27 3.34 -9.44
CA GLU A 101 10.01 4.78 -9.34
C GLU A 101 9.25 5.12 -8.06
N THR A 102 8.21 4.36 -7.75
CA THR A 102 7.38 4.58 -6.55
C THR A 102 8.18 4.33 -5.28
N ALA A 103 8.95 3.23 -5.22
CA ALA A 103 9.82 2.96 -4.07
C ALA A 103 10.88 4.06 -3.87
N ALA A 104 11.43 4.61 -4.94
CA ALA A 104 12.35 5.75 -4.87
C ALA A 104 11.66 7.01 -4.32
N ALA A 105 10.44 7.31 -4.76
CA ALA A 105 9.64 8.42 -4.24
C ALA A 105 9.37 8.27 -2.73
N PHE A 106 8.90 7.10 -2.29
CA PHE A 106 8.67 6.82 -0.87
C PHE A 106 9.96 6.93 -0.03
N ARG A 107 11.09 6.38 -0.52
CA ARG A 107 12.39 6.56 0.15
C ARG A 107 12.76 8.03 0.28
N SER A 108 12.62 8.81 -0.79
CA SER A 108 12.95 10.23 -0.79
C SER A 108 12.09 11.06 0.17
N ALA A 109 10.83 10.65 0.38
CA ALA A 109 9.92 11.26 1.34
C ALA A 109 10.20 10.84 2.80
N GLY A 110 11.14 9.91 3.03
CA GLY A 110 11.57 9.46 4.36
C GLY A 110 10.87 8.22 4.89
N TRP A 111 10.16 7.47 4.05
CA TRP A 111 9.54 6.21 4.45
C TRP A 111 10.58 5.10 4.65
N ALA A 112 10.30 4.19 5.58
CA ALA A 112 11.09 2.97 5.77
C ALA A 112 10.74 1.96 4.66
N VAL A 113 11.53 1.94 3.59
CA VAL A 113 11.24 1.15 2.39
C VAL A 113 12.26 0.02 2.20
N THR A 114 11.75 -1.18 1.95
CA THR A 114 12.51 -2.32 1.40
C THR A 114 12.03 -2.59 -0.02
N SER A 115 12.94 -2.89 -0.95
CA SER A 115 12.60 -3.27 -2.32
C SER A 115 13.19 -4.66 -2.61
N LEU A 116 12.35 -5.56 -3.12
CA LEU A 116 12.73 -6.90 -3.57
C LEU A 116 12.53 -6.97 -5.08
N GLY A 117 13.59 -7.36 -5.79
CA GLY A 117 13.59 -7.55 -7.24
C GLY A 117 13.45 -9.00 -7.63
#